data_AF-A0A954MWW6-F1
#
_entry.id   AF-A0A954MWW6-F1
#
_cell.length_a   1.000
_cell.length_b   1.000
_cell.length_c   1.000
_cell.angle_alpha   90.00
_cell.angle_beta   90.00
_cell.angle_gamma   90.00
#
_symmetry.space_group_name_H-M   'P 1'
#
loop_
_entity.id
_entity.type
_entity.pdbx_description
1 polymer ?
#
loop_
_entity_poly.entity_id
_entity_poly.type
_entity_poly.pdbx_seq_one_letter_code
_entity_poly.pdbx_strand_id
1 'polypeptide(L)'
;MNCKLIVACCMVAISLVANAAEIGERRELFVEDGLIEKISGKGELRLHHPIPQEVAIDHDASWEGSGCVYHSVFKDGDLYRMYYAAGDLHVTPDGVNASTHGQFCCYAESDDGIHWRKPKLGLHEFQGSKENNIVMVRQKVGEATSEPGEPAVFKDENPDAPADARYKALMPANRGPTDHRRGLLAFKSPDGLHWSPMSDTPVLSDGAFDSQNLAF
;
A
#
# COMPACT_ATOMS: atom_id res chain seq x y z
N MET A 1 -84.17 23.12 1.91
CA MET A 1 -83.38 22.86 3.13
C MET A 1 -82.36 21.78 2.79
N ASN A 2 -81.15 22.16 2.38
CA ASN A 2 -80.06 21.22 2.06
C ASN A 2 -78.81 21.69 2.79
N CYS A 3 -78.46 20.98 3.86
CA CYS A 3 -77.30 21.24 4.70
C CYS A 3 -76.06 20.68 4.00
N LYS A 4 -75.09 21.54 3.64
CA LYS A 4 -73.80 21.11 3.10
C LYS A 4 -72.80 21.01 4.24
N LEU A 5 -72.39 19.79 4.55
CA LEU A 5 -71.34 19.47 5.53
C LEU A 5 -69.97 19.78 4.89
N ILE A 6 -69.17 20.65 5.52
CA ILE A 6 -67.77 20.86 5.14
C ILE A 6 -66.93 19.96 6.05
N VAL A 7 -66.30 18.94 5.47
CA VAL A 7 -65.30 18.12 6.16
C VAL A 7 -63.94 18.77 5.92
N ALA A 8 -63.36 19.37 6.95
CA ALA A 8 -61.99 19.83 6.94
C ALA A 8 -61.07 18.64 7.23
N CYS A 9 -60.38 18.15 6.20
CA CYS A 9 -59.37 17.10 6.34
C CYS A 9 -58.04 17.76 6.75
N CYS A 10 -57.71 17.74 8.04
CA CYS A 10 -56.38 18.11 8.50
C CYS A 10 -55.37 17.03 8.07
N MET A 11 -54.65 17.27 6.97
CA MET A 11 -53.46 16.51 6.66
C MET A 11 -52.37 16.87 7.67
N VAL A 12 -52.17 15.99 8.66
CA VAL A 12 -50.99 16.04 9.52
C VAL A 12 -49.80 15.60 8.65
N ALA A 13 -48.98 16.57 8.25
CA ALA A 13 -47.69 16.27 7.65
C ALA A 13 -46.79 15.65 8.73
N ILE A 14 -46.61 14.34 8.69
CA ILE A 14 -45.61 13.66 9.50
C ILE A 14 -44.25 14.02 8.87
N SER A 15 -43.56 15.02 9.43
CA SER A 15 -42.16 15.26 9.12
C SER A 15 -41.35 14.10 9.72
N LEU A 16 -40.85 13.20 8.88
CA LEU A 16 -39.75 12.32 9.25
C LEU A 16 -38.56 13.21 9.58
N VAL A 17 -38.30 13.42 10.87
CA VAL A 17 -37.07 14.06 11.32
C VAL A 17 -35.96 13.06 11.01
N ALA A 18 -35.14 13.36 10.00
CA ALA A 18 -33.90 12.64 9.80
C ALA A 18 -33.05 12.83 11.06
N ASN A 19 -32.76 11.76 11.79
CA ASN A 19 -31.87 11.83 12.93
C ASN A 19 -30.51 12.32 12.43
N ALA A 20 -30.02 13.42 13.00
CA ALA A 20 -28.65 13.87 12.75
C ALA A 20 -27.68 12.74 13.12
N ALA A 21 -26.77 12.42 12.21
CA ALA A 21 -25.75 11.40 12.46
C ALA A 21 -24.83 11.86 13.60
N GLU A 22 -24.66 11.03 14.63
CA GLU A 22 -23.71 11.30 15.71
C GLU A 22 -22.29 11.00 15.23
N ILE A 23 -21.57 12.07 14.87
CA ILE A 23 -20.19 11.98 14.36
C ILE A 23 -19.17 12.13 15.49
N GLY A 24 -19.41 12.87 16.59
CA GLY A 24 -18.39 13.02 17.65
C GLY A 24 -17.01 13.43 17.11
N GLU A 25 -15.95 12.72 17.49
CA GLU A 25 -14.56 12.96 17.06
C GLU A 25 -14.04 11.99 15.97
N ARG A 26 -14.91 11.13 15.41
CA ARG A 26 -14.50 10.14 14.39
C ARG A 26 -14.19 10.83 13.06
N ARG A 27 -13.13 10.37 12.41
CA ARG A 27 -12.79 10.77 11.04
C ARG A 27 -13.70 10.01 10.08
N GLU A 28 -14.49 10.73 9.32
CA GLU A 28 -15.41 10.16 8.35
C GLU A 28 -14.88 10.34 6.93
N LEU A 29 -14.91 9.25 6.15
CA LEU A 29 -14.65 9.31 4.72
C LEU A 29 -15.91 9.82 4.02
N PHE A 30 -15.77 10.87 3.21
CA PHE A 30 -16.87 11.46 2.44
C PHE A 30 -17.13 10.66 1.14
N VAL A 31 -17.47 9.39 1.29
CA VAL A 31 -17.65 8.43 0.19
C VAL A 31 -19.11 8.11 -0.10
N GLU A 32 -20.03 8.55 0.77
CA GLU A 32 -21.47 8.33 0.68
C GLU A 32 -22.26 9.57 1.10
N ASP A 33 -23.58 9.52 0.97
CA ASP A 33 -24.52 10.63 1.21
C ASP A 33 -25.02 10.73 2.66
N GLY A 34 -24.77 9.71 3.49
CA GLY A 34 -25.30 9.63 4.85
C GLY A 34 -24.93 10.78 5.81
N LEU A 35 -23.86 11.53 5.51
CA LEU A 35 -23.43 12.70 6.28
C LEU A 35 -23.82 14.04 5.65
N ILE A 36 -24.57 14.01 4.56
CA ILE A 36 -24.90 15.19 3.77
C ILE A 36 -26.39 15.47 3.88
N GLU A 37 -26.74 16.48 4.67
CA GLU A 37 -28.15 16.92 4.81
C GLU A 37 -28.68 17.48 3.47
N LYS A 38 -27.87 18.29 2.78
CA LYS A 38 -28.26 18.91 1.51
C LYS A 38 -27.05 19.33 0.68
N ILE A 39 -27.09 19.01 -0.61
CA ILE A 39 -26.25 19.61 -1.64
C ILE A 39 -27.10 20.64 -2.41
N SER A 40 -26.56 21.83 -2.67
CA SER A 40 -27.28 22.89 -3.39
C SER A 40 -26.40 23.59 -4.42
N GLY A 41 -27.04 24.27 -5.38
CA GLY A 41 -26.34 24.90 -6.49
C GLY A 41 -25.72 23.87 -7.42
N LYS A 42 -24.39 23.94 -7.61
CA LYS A 42 -23.62 23.05 -8.49
C LYS A 42 -22.79 22.00 -7.74
N GLY A 43 -23.02 21.81 -6.44
CA GLY A 43 -22.32 20.78 -5.69
C GLY A 43 -22.71 19.38 -6.18
N GLU A 44 -21.74 18.47 -6.24
CA GLU A 44 -21.95 17.04 -6.52
C GLU A 44 -20.91 16.22 -5.77
N LEU A 45 -21.30 15.03 -5.31
CA LEU A 45 -20.34 14.01 -4.93
C LEU A 45 -19.84 13.34 -6.21
N ARG A 46 -18.54 13.43 -6.46
CA ARG A 46 -17.94 12.90 -7.67
C ARG A 46 -16.83 11.93 -7.33
N LEU A 47 -17.03 10.67 -7.68
CA LEU A 47 -15.94 9.72 -7.71
C LEU A 47 -14.94 10.17 -8.79
N HIS A 48 -13.68 10.27 -8.41
CA HIS A 48 -12.62 10.56 -9.37
C HIS A 48 -12.54 9.39 -10.36
N HIS A 49 -12.61 9.70 -11.64
CA HIS A 49 -12.45 8.70 -12.70
C HIS A 49 -11.01 8.80 -13.19
N PRO A 50 -10.16 7.78 -12.94
CA PRO A 50 -8.83 7.78 -13.52
C PRO A 50 -8.98 7.76 -15.04
N ILE A 51 -8.27 8.67 -15.71
CA ILE A 51 -8.17 8.67 -17.16
C ILE A 51 -6.92 7.85 -17.47
N PRO A 52 -7.01 6.75 -18.23
CA PRO A 52 -5.83 6.02 -18.68
C PRO A 52 -4.83 6.98 -19.32
N GLN A 53 -3.61 6.99 -18.81
CA GLN A 53 -2.49 7.74 -19.37
C GLN A 53 -1.50 6.77 -20.01
N GLU A 54 -0.35 7.30 -20.47
CA GLU A 54 0.81 6.53 -20.84
C GLU A 54 1.29 5.56 -19.74
N VAL A 55 2.11 4.60 -20.15
CA VAL A 55 2.79 3.69 -19.22
C VAL A 55 3.77 4.50 -18.38
N ALA A 56 3.53 4.55 -17.06
CA ALA A 56 4.38 5.29 -16.12
C ALA A 56 5.75 4.62 -15.91
N ILE A 57 5.76 3.28 -15.81
CA ILE A 57 6.98 2.49 -15.67
C ILE A 57 6.79 1.16 -16.39
N ASP A 58 7.77 0.79 -17.21
CA ASP A 58 7.85 -0.55 -17.79
C ASP A 58 8.66 -1.45 -16.83
N HIS A 59 8.29 -2.72 -16.69
CA HIS A 59 8.96 -3.71 -15.84
C HIS A 59 9.62 -4.76 -16.72
N ASP A 60 10.67 -4.33 -17.41
CA ASP A 60 11.34 -5.02 -18.51
C ASP A 60 12.71 -5.62 -18.14
N ALA A 61 13.18 -5.40 -16.91
CA ALA A 61 14.47 -5.90 -16.47
C ALA A 61 14.42 -7.39 -16.11
N SER A 62 15.53 -8.10 -16.29
CA SER A 62 15.58 -9.56 -16.12
C SER A 62 15.32 -10.05 -14.68
N TRP A 63 15.51 -9.20 -13.67
CA TRP A 63 15.19 -9.51 -12.27
C TRP A 63 13.75 -9.17 -11.88
N GLU A 64 13.03 -8.40 -12.71
CA GLU A 64 11.65 -8.00 -12.43
C GLU A 64 10.67 -9.14 -12.67
N GLY A 65 10.95 -9.98 -13.68
CA GLY A 65 10.08 -11.07 -14.07
C GLY A 65 8.70 -10.58 -14.54
N SER A 66 7.74 -11.50 -14.60
CA SER A 66 6.36 -11.21 -15.01
C SER A 66 5.44 -10.69 -13.88
N GLY A 67 5.91 -10.64 -12.63
CA GLY A 67 5.12 -10.32 -11.45
C GLY A 67 5.65 -9.10 -10.69
N CYS A 68 5.36 -7.91 -11.19
CA CYS A 68 5.65 -6.65 -10.50
C CYS A 68 4.40 -6.03 -9.87
N VAL A 69 4.39 -5.88 -8.54
CA VAL A 69 3.22 -5.49 -7.74
C VAL A 69 3.62 -4.69 -6.49
N TYR A 70 2.64 -4.21 -5.72
CA TYR A 70 2.81 -3.58 -4.41
C TYR A 70 3.75 -2.36 -4.40
N HIS A 71 3.45 -1.38 -5.26
CA HIS A 71 4.21 -0.14 -5.34
C HIS A 71 3.93 0.80 -4.17
N SER A 72 4.95 1.12 -3.39
CA SER A 72 4.94 2.23 -2.42
C SER A 72 5.57 3.46 -3.07
N VAL A 73 4.81 4.54 -3.23
CA VAL A 73 5.27 5.78 -3.87
C VAL A 73 5.10 6.96 -2.91
N PHE A 74 6.16 7.72 -2.71
CA PHE A 74 6.11 8.94 -1.90
C PHE A 74 7.10 10.00 -2.38
N LYS A 75 6.80 11.26 -2.09
CA LYS A 75 7.72 12.38 -2.35
C LYS A 75 8.69 12.56 -1.19
N ASP A 76 9.96 12.76 -1.50
CA ASP A 76 11.05 12.96 -0.56
C ASP A 76 11.99 14.06 -1.05
N GLY A 77 11.78 15.28 -0.57
CA GLY A 77 12.48 16.46 -1.07
C GLY A 77 12.09 16.74 -2.53
N ASP A 78 13.10 16.76 -3.39
CA ASP A 78 12.94 17.01 -4.83
C ASP A 78 12.67 15.74 -5.64
N LEU A 79 12.73 14.55 -5.03
CA LEU A 79 12.52 13.27 -5.70
C LEU A 79 11.19 12.63 -5.29
N TYR A 80 10.56 11.95 -6.22
CA TYR A 80 9.60 10.90 -5.96
C TYR A 80 10.34 9.57 -5.92
N ARG A 81 10.05 8.78 -4.89
CA ARG A 81 10.62 7.45 -4.68
C ARG A 81 9.54 6.40 -4.85
N MET A 82 9.90 5.30 -5.48
CA MET A 82 9.05 4.14 -5.69
C MET A 82 9.78 2.89 -5.23
N TYR A 83 9.11 2.09 -4.42
CA TYR A 83 9.52 0.75 -4.04
C TYR A 83 8.48 -0.23 -4.53
N TYR A 84 8.89 -1.35 -5.12
CA TYR A 84 7.95 -2.32 -5.67
C TYR A 84 8.47 -3.74 -5.52
N ALA A 85 7.55 -4.69 -5.43
CA ALA A 85 7.89 -6.10 -5.49
C ALA A 85 8.15 -6.50 -6.94
N ALA A 86 9.14 -7.36 -7.12
CA ALA A 86 9.56 -7.96 -8.37
C ALA A 86 9.71 -9.47 -8.17
N GLY A 87 9.38 -10.26 -9.19
CA GLY A 87 9.46 -11.71 -9.17
C GLY A 87 8.81 -12.29 -10.42
N ASP A 88 9.22 -13.50 -10.80
CA ASP A 88 8.68 -14.15 -11.99
C ASP A 88 7.62 -15.18 -11.65
N LEU A 89 6.50 -15.11 -12.36
CA LEU A 89 5.32 -15.94 -12.18
C LEU A 89 5.13 -16.83 -13.39
N HIS A 90 5.45 -18.12 -13.25
CA HIS A 90 5.19 -19.09 -14.31
C HIS A 90 3.87 -19.81 -14.06
N VAL A 91 2.91 -19.58 -14.95
CA VAL A 91 1.65 -20.33 -14.95
C VAL A 91 1.88 -21.74 -15.50
N THR A 92 1.60 -22.75 -14.69
CA THR A 92 1.64 -24.16 -15.05
C THR A 92 0.22 -24.76 -14.95
N PRO A 93 -0.03 -25.96 -15.49
CA PRO A 93 -1.30 -26.66 -15.28
C PRO A 93 -1.65 -26.90 -13.80
N ASP A 94 -0.64 -26.94 -12.93
CA ASP A 94 -0.79 -27.23 -11.49
C ASP A 94 -0.89 -25.95 -10.63
N GLY A 95 -0.83 -24.76 -11.24
CA GLY A 95 -0.94 -23.47 -10.55
C GLY A 95 0.12 -22.45 -10.98
N VAL A 96 0.36 -21.45 -10.14
CA VAL A 96 1.38 -20.42 -10.38
C VAL A 96 2.66 -20.76 -9.61
N ASN A 97 3.77 -20.91 -10.32
CA ASN A 97 5.10 -21.05 -9.73
C ASN A 97 5.79 -19.69 -9.66
N ALA A 98 5.92 -19.16 -8.44
CA ALA A 98 6.59 -17.88 -8.14
C ALA A 98 8.05 -18.05 -7.64
N SER A 99 8.66 -19.23 -7.81
CA SER A 99 9.94 -19.61 -7.18
C SER A 99 11.13 -19.61 -8.13
N THR A 100 11.00 -19.11 -9.37
CA THR A 100 11.98 -19.39 -10.43
C THR A 100 13.30 -18.63 -10.30
N HIS A 101 13.26 -17.32 -10.05
CA HIS A 101 14.48 -16.53 -9.82
C HIS A 101 14.45 -15.68 -8.54
N GLY A 102 13.52 -15.98 -7.63
CA GLY A 102 13.33 -15.27 -6.37
C GLY A 102 12.44 -14.03 -6.49
N GLN A 103 12.02 -13.53 -5.32
CA GLN A 103 11.31 -12.26 -5.17
C GLN A 103 12.26 -11.20 -4.63
N PHE A 104 12.03 -9.94 -5.02
CA PHE A 104 12.85 -8.79 -4.70
C PHE A 104 12.00 -7.58 -4.35
N CYS A 105 12.54 -6.69 -3.54
CA CYS A 105 12.06 -5.32 -3.48
C CYS A 105 13.04 -4.44 -4.29
N CYS A 106 12.51 -3.75 -5.28
CA CYS A 106 13.24 -2.89 -6.20
C CYS A 106 12.92 -1.42 -5.95
N TYR A 107 13.77 -0.52 -6.45
CA TYR A 107 13.66 0.92 -6.27
C TYR A 107 13.66 1.68 -7.60
N ALA A 108 12.80 2.67 -7.75
CA ALA A 108 12.82 3.62 -8.84
C ALA A 108 12.66 5.05 -8.31
N GLU A 109 13.13 6.03 -9.08
CA GLU A 109 13.06 7.44 -8.73
C GLU A 109 12.61 8.30 -9.90
N SER A 110 11.99 9.44 -9.58
CA SER A 110 11.46 10.39 -10.55
C SER A 110 11.56 11.81 -10.02
N ASP A 111 11.72 12.81 -10.90
CA ASP A 111 11.71 14.23 -10.52
C ASP A 111 10.29 14.82 -10.59
N ASP A 112 9.38 14.18 -11.32
CA ASP A 112 8.05 14.70 -11.65
C ASP A 112 6.90 13.76 -11.26
N GLY A 113 7.22 12.54 -10.80
CA GLY A 113 6.26 11.50 -10.46
C GLY A 113 5.62 10.82 -11.68
N ILE A 114 6.04 11.17 -12.89
CA ILE A 114 5.50 10.67 -14.17
C ILE A 114 6.56 9.82 -14.88
N HIS A 115 7.79 10.34 -15.02
CA HIS A 115 8.89 9.66 -15.69
C HIS A 115 9.83 9.02 -14.65
N TRP A 116 9.91 7.69 -14.68
CA TRP A 116 10.65 6.92 -13.68
C TRP A 116 11.97 6.39 -14.24
N ARG A 117 12.99 6.35 -13.36
CA ARG A 117 14.32 5.81 -13.64
C ARG A 117 14.64 4.72 -12.61
N LYS A 118 15.25 3.63 -13.09
CA LYS A 118 15.74 2.51 -12.28
C LYS A 118 17.26 2.64 -12.13
N PRO A 119 17.79 3.24 -11.05
CA PRO A 119 19.23 3.41 -10.89
C PRO A 119 19.94 2.07 -10.69
N LYS A 120 21.17 1.96 -11.18
CA LYS A 120 22.05 0.82 -10.93
C LYS A 120 22.69 0.98 -9.55
N LEU A 121 22.11 0.32 -8.55
CA LEU A 121 22.45 0.54 -7.15
C LEU A 121 23.71 -0.20 -6.71
N GLY A 122 24.08 -1.30 -7.38
CA GLY A 122 25.29 -2.05 -7.01
C GLY A 122 25.20 -2.82 -5.68
N LEU A 123 23.99 -3.01 -5.15
CA LEU A 123 23.76 -3.57 -3.81
C LEU A 123 23.72 -5.11 -3.81
N HIS A 124 22.76 -5.67 -4.55
CA HIS A 124 22.47 -7.10 -4.57
C HIS A 124 22.81 -7.72 -5.93
N GLU A 125 23.31 -8.95 -5.91
CA GLU A 125 23.65 -9.68 -7.13
C GLU A 125 22.42 -10.37 -7.73
N PHE A 126 22.27 -10.26 -9.04
CA PHE A 126 21.34 -11.04 -9.85
C PHE A 126 22.06 -11.53 -11.11
N GLN A 127 22.06 -12.84 -11.34
CA GLN A 127 22.71 -13.48 -12.50
C GLN A 127 24.17 -13.01 -12.72
N GLY A 128 24.95 -12.91 -11.63
CA GLY A 128 26.37 -12.55 -11.67
C GLY A 128 26.67 -11.06 -11.86
N SER A 129 25.66 -10.18 -11.79
CA SER A 129 25.83 -8.73 -11.88
C SER A 129 25.09 -8.00 -10.76
N LYS A 130 25.62 -6.84 -10.33
CA LYS A 130 24.94 -5.91 -9.42
C LYS A 130 24.38 -4.67 -10.12
N GLU A 131 24.40 -4.66 -11.45
CA GLU A 131 23.87 -3.57 -12.30
C GLU A 131 22.34 -3.63 -12.36
N ASN A 132 21.70 -3.49 -11.21
CA ASN A 132 20.25 -3.56 -11.02
C ASN A 132 19.79 -2.57 -9.94
N ASN A 133 18.48 -2.46 -9.73
CA ASN A 133 17.85 -1.57 -8.76
C ASN A 133 17.23 -2.30 -7.55
N ILE A 134 17.75 -3.48 -7.21
CA ILE A 134 17.27 -4.27 -6.07
C ILE A 134 17.77 -3.62 -4.77
N VAL A 135 16.88 -3.40 -3.80
CA VAL A 135 17.20 -2.85 -2.47
C VAL A 135 17.04 -3.86 -1.34
N MET A 136 16.13 -4.83 -1.46
CA MET A 136 15.97 -5.91 -0.48
C MET A 136 15.78 -7.26 -1.15
N VAL A 137 16.43 -8.26 -0.56
CA VAL A 137 16.36 -9.68 -0.95
C VAL A 137 15.86 -10.52 0.23
N ARG A 138 15.50 -11.77 -0.04
CA ARG A 138 15.23 -12.77 1.01
C ARG A 138 16.46 -12.92 1.91
N GLN A 139 16.29 -12.70 3.22
CA GLN A 139 17.38 -12.81 4.20
C GLN A 139 16.90 -13.43 5.51
N LYS A 140 17.81 -14.09 6.22
CA LYS A 140 17.56 -14.62 7.57
C LYS A 140 17.63 -13.49 8.60
N VAL A 141 16.63 -13.41 9.47
CA VAL A 141 16.54 -12.45 10.58
C VAL A 141 16.13 -13.23 11.83
N GLY A 142 17.07 -13.45 12.75
CA GLY A 142 16.90 -14.42 13.83
C GLY A 142 16.52 -15.80 13.28
N GLU A 143 15.41 -16.37 13.75
CA GLU A 143 14.85 -17.64 13.23
C GLU A 143 13.93 -17.44 12.01
N ALA A 144 13.50 -16.21 11.74
CA ALA A 144 12.65 -15.88 10.61
C ALA A 144 13.46 -15.68 9.31
N THR A 145 12.77 -15.70 8.18
CA THR A 145 13.29 -15.41 6.85
C THR A 145 12.33 -14.47 6.15
N SER A 146 12.81 -13.29 5.78
CA SER A 146 12.00 -12.26 5.12
C SER A 146 11.63 -12.64 3.69
N GLU A 147 10.46 -12.19 3.24
CA GLU A 147 9.98 -12.35 1.87
C GLU A 147 9.67 -10.98 1.28
N PRO A 148 10.51 -10.46 0.37
CA PRO A 148 10.39 -9.09 -0.13
C PRO A 148 9.32 -8.93 -1.22
N GLY A 149 8.41 -9.91 -1.37
CA GLY A 149 7.38 -9.94 -2.41
C GLY A 149 6.17 -9.05 -2.13
N GLU A 150 6.03 -8.50 -0.92
CA GLU A 150 4.92 -7.62 -0.51
C GLU A 150 5.42 -6.47 0.38
N PRO A 151 6.40 -5.67 -0.08
CA PRO A 151 7.01 -4.64 0.75
C PRO A 151 6.05 -3.47 0.94
N ALA A 152 5.92 -2.97 2.17
CA ALA A 152 5.31 -1.67 2.45
C ALA A 152 6.39 -0.72 2.95
N VAL A 153 6.80 0.23 2.12
CA VAL A 153 7.91 1.15 2.43
C VAL A 153 7.37 2.56 2.65
N PHE A 154 7.84 3.21 3.72
CA PHE A 154 7.47 4.59 4.02
C PHE A 154 8.63 5.36 4.63
N LYS A 155 8.58 6.68 4.49
CA LYS A 155 9.43 7.60 5.23
C LYS A 155 8.75 7.95 6.55
N ASP A 156 9.48 7.86 7.65
CA ASP A 156 9.00 8.33 8.94
C ASP A 156 9.13 9.86 9.00
N GLU A 157 8.00 10.56 8.99
CA GLU A 157 7.94 12.02 9.07
C GLU A 157 8.04 12.55 10.51
N ASN A 158 8.12 11.67 11.51
CA ASN A 158 8.36 12.09 12.88
C ASN A 158 9.73 12.83 12.97
N PRO A 159 9.77 14.10 13.40
CA PRO A 159 11.03 14.84 13.52
C PRO A 159 12.01 14.22 14.53
N ASP A 160 11.50 13.40 15.46
CA ASP A 160 12.30 12.67 16.45
C ASP A 160 12.71 11.27 15.98
N ALA A 161 12.38 10.89 14.74
CA ALA A 161 12.80 9.61 14.18
C ALA A 161 14.34 9.50 14.19
N PRO A 162 14.90 8.40 14.73
CA PRO A 162 16.35 8.18 14.70
C PRO A 162 16.90 8.29 13.28
N ALA A 163 18.09 8.88 13.13
CA ALA A 163 18.68 9.12 11.82
C ALA A 163 18.92 7.83 11.00
N ASP A 164 19.09 6.69 11.67
CA ASP A 164 19.23 5.36 11.05
C ASP A 164 17.90 4.66 10.76
N ALA A 165 16.77 5.28 11.13
CA ALA A 165 15.42 4.77 10.95
C ALA A 165 14.46 5.76 10.26
N ARG A 166 15.02 6.63 9.41
CA ARG A 166 14.28 7.61 8.60
C ARG A 166 13.31 6.96 7.63
N TYR A 167 13.64 5.78 7.13
CA TYR A 167 12.77 4.97 6.30
C TYR A 167 12.51 3.65 7.00
N LYS A 168 11.30 3.15 6.82
CA LYS A 168 10.82 1.91 7.44
C LYS A 168 10.15 1.06 6.38
N ALA A 169 10.26 -0.25 6.54
CA ALA A 169 9.60 -1.21 5.68
C ALA A 169 8.98 -2.34 6.50
N LEU A 170 7.80 -2.77 6.10
CA LEU A 170 7.20 -4.02 6.55
C LEU A 170 7.28 -5.05 5.43
N MET A 171 7.68 -6.26 5.77
CA MET A 171 7.72 -7.39 4.84
C MET A 171 7.22 -8.65 5.53
N PRO A 172 6.45 -9.50 4.82
CA PRO A 172 6.13 -10.83 5.32
C PRO A 172 7.40 -11.63 5.61
N ALA A 173 7.27 -12.58 6.51
CA ALA A 173 8.30 -13.55 6.82
C ALA A 173 7.64 -14.86 7.23
N ASN A 174 8.35 -15.98 7.03
CA ASN A 174 8.03 -17.15 7.85
C ASN A 174 8.45 -16.86 9.31
N ARG A 175 7.83 -17.54 10.28
CA ARG A 175 8.16 -17.33 11.70
C ARG A 175 9.39 -18.12 12.14
N GLY A 176 9.69 -19.21 11.46
CA GLY A 176 10.81 -20.07 11.79
C GLY A 176 11.13 -21.09 10.71
N PRO A 177 12.22 -21.85 10.85
CA PRO A 177 12.60 -22.89 9.89
C PRO A 177 11.52 -23.98 9.72
N THR A 178 10.79 -24.27 10.79
CA THR A 178 9.69 -25.27 10.82
C THR A 178 8.31 -24.65 11.04
N ASP A 179 8.23 -23.34 11.32
CA ASP A 179 6.98 -22.62 11.48
C ASP A 179 6.71 -21.79 10.22
N HIS A 180 5.98 -22.40 9.30
CA HIS A 180 5.61 -21.82 8.01
C HIS A 180 4.46 -20.83 8.11
N ARG A 181 3.93 -20.55 9.31
CA ARG A 181 2.98 -19.45 9.48
C ARG A 181 3.68 -18.14 9.16
N ARG A 182 2.91 -17.20 8.63
CA ARG A 182 3.38 -15.87 8.30
C ARG A 182 3.49 -15.00 9.55
N GLY A 183 4.51 -14.16 9.59
CA GLY A 183 4.63 -13.01 10.48
C GLY A 183 5.08 -11.80 9.66
N LEU A 184 5.19 -10.65 10.32
CA LEU A 184 5.66 -9.41 9.70
C LEU A 184 6.96 -8.95 10.34
N LEU A 185 8.01 -8.79 9.55
CA LEU A 185 9.27 -8.19 9.99
C LEU A 185 9.26 -6.69 9.68
N ALA A 186 9.86 -5.92 10.58
CA ALA A 186 10.10 -4.50 10.38
C ALA A 186 11.58 -4.26 10.07
N PHE A 187 11.84 -3.43 9.06
CA PHE A 187 13.16 -2.98 8.65
C PHE A 187 13.26 -1.46 8.75
N LYS A 188 14.48 -0.98 8.96
CA LYS A 188 14.83 0.44 8.99
C LYS A 188 15.96 0.74 8.04
N SER A 189 16.00 1.97 7.54
CA SER A 189 17.08 2.48 6.71
C SER A 189 17.33 3.97 6.96
N PRO A 190 18.60 4.43 6.95
CA PRO A 190 18.93 5.86 6.98
C PRO A 190 18.64 6.57 5.66
N ASP A 191 18.74 5.87 4.52
CA ASP A 191 18.73 6.45 3.17
C ASP A 191 17.66 5.87 2.24
N GLY A 192 16.93 4.86 2.71
CA GLY A 192 15.91 4.14 1.97
C GLY A 192 16.47 3.11 1.00
N LEU A 193 17.78 2.86 0.99
CA LEU A 193 18.45 1.91 0.09
C LEU A 193 19.15 0.80 0.86
N HIS A 194 19.77 1.13 2.00
CA HIS A 194 20.47 0.19 2.87
C HIS A 194 19.59 -0.18 4.06
N TRP A 195 19.04 -1.38 4.04
CA TRP A 195 18.04 -1.84 5.01
C TRP A 195 18.64 -2.76 6.06
N SER A 196 18.20 -2.60 7.30
CA SER A 196 18.55 -3.48 8.43
C SER A 196 17.29 -3.85 9.23
N PRO A 197 17.21 -5.06 9.80
CA PRO A 197 16.07 -5.45 10.62
C PRO A 197 15.99 -4.60 11.89
N MET A 198 14.77 -4.29 12.33
CA MET A 198 14.51 -3.58 13.60
C MET A 198 14.38 -4.53 14.80
N SER A 199 14.26 -5.83 14.54
CA SER A 199 14.05 -6.89 15.51
C SER A 199 14.53 -8.22 14.93
N ASP A 200 14.96 -9.14 15.79
CA ASP A 200 15.32 -10.53 15.41
C ASP A 200 14.11 -11.46 15.28
N THR A 201 12.91 -10.97 15.62
CA THR A 201 11.65 -11.70 15.50
C THR A 201 10.57 -10.86 14.83
N PRO A 202 9.56 -11.48 14.18
CA PRO A 202 8.41 -10.76 13.64
C PRO A 202 7.77 -9.83 14.67
N VAL A 203 7.50 -8.59 14.28
CA VAL A 203 6.82 -7.58 15.09
C VAL A 203 5.32 -7.83 15.19
N LEU A 204 4.76 -8.55 14.20
CA LEU A 204 3.41 -9.09 14.24
C LEU A 204 3.42 -10.57 13.89
N SER A 205 2.65 -11.35 14.66
CA SER A 205 2.54 -12.79 14.55
C SER A 205 1.10 -13.27 14.70
N ASP A 206 0.12 -12.43 14.40
CA ASP A 206 -1.27 -12.85 14.32
C ASP A 206 -1.88 -12.19 13.09
N GLY A 207 -2.35 -13.00 12.14
CA GLY A 207 -2.75 -12.54 10.81
C GLY A 207 -2.32 -13.47 9.66
N ALA A 208 -2.94 -13.26 8.50
CA ALA A 208 -2.64 -14.00 7.27
C ALA A 208 -1.35 -13.50 6.60
N PHE A 209 -1.16 -12.17 6.53
CA PHE A 209 -0.01 -11.50 5.91
C PHE A 209 0.32 -12.04 4.50
N ASP A 210 -0.72 -12.21 3.67
CA ASP A 210 -0.71 -12.69 2.29
C ASP A 210 -0.92 -11.55 1.26
N SER A 211 -0.73 -10.31 1.69
CA SER A 211 -0.84 -9.07 0.91
C SER A 211 0.01 -7.99 1.57
N GLN A 212 0.26 -6.87 0.87
CA GLN A 212 0.99 -5.73 1.43
C GLN A 212 0.35 -5.22 2.74
N ASN A 213 1.12 -5.20 3.83
CA ASN A 213 0.66 -4.82 5.16
C ASN A 213 1.16 -3.42 5.52
N LEU A 214 0.24 -2.48 5.76
CA LEU A 214 0.55 -1.08 6.01
C LEU A 214 0.66 -0.79 7.52
N ALA A 215 1.46 0.21 7.91
CA ALA A 215 1.67 0.63 9.30
C ALA A 215 1.19 2.06 9.56
N PHE A 216 -0.13 2.27 9.57
CA PHE A 216 -0.76 3.54 9.94
C PHE A 216 -2.05 3.35 10.72
#